data_AF-A0AAQ3SH64-F1
#
_entry.id   AF-A0AAQ3SH64-F1
#
_cell.length_a   1.000
_cell.length_b   1.000
_cell.length_c   1.000
_cell.angle_alpha   90.00
_cell.angle_beta   90.00
_cell.angle_gamma   90.00
#
_symmetry.space_group_name_H-M   'P 1'
#
loop_
_entity.id
_entity.type
_entity.pdbx_description
1 polymer ?
#
loop_
_entity_poly.entity_id
_entity_poly.type
_entity_poly.pdbx_seq_one_letter_code
_entity_poly.pdbx_strand_id
1 'polypeptide(L)'
;MQHLLVHLAYEARVGGPVQFRWMFHIERALKYLRAMVGNKARVEGCIAEAFILKEISYFTSVYFAEEHNVNAPTMRYNVDEEPSASDLPIFQATGASASASSPYYFKSGEQLSAYLYMYANMKEMDPYFEEFQRQNWTSKKQPTSKQLDKMR
;
A
#
# COMPACT_ATOMS: atom_id res chain seq x y z
N MET A 1 29.38 42.66 17.09
CA MET A 1 28.59 41.42 16.85
C MET A 1 27.67 41.03 18.03
N GLN A 2 27.33 41.93 18.97
CA GLN A 2 26.47 41.60 20.13
C GLN A 2 24.99 42.00 19.97
N HIS A 3 24.65 42.85 18.99
CA HIS A 3 23.26 43.33 18.81
C HIS A 3 22.40 42.43 17.89
N LEU A 4 22.99 41.45 17.21
CA LEU A 4 22.28 40.58 16.26
C LEU A 4 21.13 39.80 16.91
N LEU A 5 21.32 39.35 18.16
CA LEU A 5 20.31 38.60 18.92
C LEU A 5 19.09 39.44 19.28
N VAL A 6 19.26 40.75 19.50
CA VAL A 6 18.16 41.67 19.86
C VAL A 6 17.31 42.00 18.63
N HIS A 7 17.95 42.16 17.47
CA HIS A 7 17.24 42.49 16.23
C HIS A 7 16.49 41.30 15.62
N LEU A 8 16.97 40.07 15.81
CA LEU A 8 16.34 38.87 15.24
C LEU A 8 14.87 38.68 15.70
N ALA A 9 14.59 38.92 16.99
CA ALA A 9 13.24 38.80 17.53
C ALA A 9 12.29 39.88 16.96
N TYR A 10 12.80 41.10 16.78
CA TYR A 10 12.03 42.19 16.17
C TYR A 10 11.77 41.91 14.69
N GLU A 11 12.77 41.47 13.94
CA GLU A 11 12.65 41.10 12.53
C GLU A 11 11.71 39.92 12.30
N ALA A 12 11.71 38.92 13.19
CA ALA A 12 10.76 37.81 13.15
C ALA A 12 9.33 38.27 13.46
N ARG A 13 9.16 39.19 14.42
CA ARG A 13 7.84 39.76 14.75
C ARG A 13 7.26 40.60 13.61
N VAL A 14 8.09 41.38 12.92
CA VAL A 14 7.66 42.25 11.81
C VAL A 14 7.51 41.48 10.50
N GLY A 15 8.45 40.58 10.20
CA GLY A 15 8.51 39.85 8.93
C GLY A 15 7.80 38.50 8.91
N GLY A 16 7.32 38.01 10.06
CA GLY A 16 6.74 36.67 10.17
C GLY A 16 7.79 35.55 9.99
N PRO A 17 7.35 34.30 9.76
CA PRO A 17 8.23 33.15 9.65
C PRO A 17 9.29 33.34 8.57
N VAL A 18 10.57 33.17 8.96
CA VAL A 18 11.75 33.34 8.09
C VAL A 18 11.65 32.51 6.79
N GLN A 19 11.02 31.35 6.87
CA GLN A 19 10.83 30.40 5.78
C GLN A 19 10.19 30.99 4.51
N PHE A 20 9.26 31.95 4.63
CA PHE A 20 8.62 32.57 3.45
C PHE A 20 9.35 33.81 2.92
N ARG A 21 10.39 34.29 3.62
CA ARG A 21 11.19 35.46 3.20
C ARG A 21 12.43 35.08 2.38
N TRP A 22 12.82 33.81 2.44
CA TRP A 22 14.01 33.32 1.74
C TRP A 22 13.63 32.90 0.32
N MET A 23 14.22 33.50 -0.70
CA MET A 23 13.97 33.10 -2.11
C MET A 23 14.40 31.67 -2.43
N PHE A 24 15.24 31.07 -1.60
CA PHE A 24 15.85 29.77 -1.84
C PHE A 24 14.85 28.65 -2.20
N HIS A 25 13.69 28.58 -1.54
CA HIS A 25 12.68 27.55 -1.83
C HIS A 25 12.04 27.75 -3.22
N ILE A 26 11.78 29.00 -3.61
CA ILE A 26 11.24 29.37 -4.92
C ILE A 26 12.28 29.06 -6.00
N GLU A 27 13.54 29.45 -5.80
CA GLU A 27 14.64 29.18 -6.73
C GLU A 27 14.84 27.68 -6.94
N ARG A 28 14.76 26.88 -5.88
CA ARG A 28 14.86 25.43 -5.96
C ARG A 28 13.70 24.83 -6.75
N ALA A 29 12.48 25.29 -6.53
CA ALA A 29 11.32 24.85 -7.31
C ALA A 29 11.48 25.18 -8.80
N LEU A 30 11.91 26.41 -9.11
CA LEU A 30 12.18 26.85 -10.50
C LEU A 30 13.31 26.06 -11.15
N LYS A 31 14.33 25.65 -10.39
CA LYS A 31 15.40 24.77 -10.88
C LYS A 31 14.85 23.42 -11.33
N TYR A 32 13.96 22.81 -10.55
CA TYR A 32 13.33 21.54 -10.92
C TYR A 32 12.43 21.68 -12.15
N LEU A 33 11.57 22.72 -12.19
CA LEU A 33 10.69 22.97 -13.33
C LEU A 33 11.49 23.23 -14.61
N ARG A 34 12.59 23.99 -14.52
CA ARG A 34 13.47 24.23 -15.66
C ARG A 34 14.12 22.95 -16.18
N ALA A 35 14.44 22.00 -15.30
CA ALA A 35 15.00 20.71 -15.71
C ALA A 35 13.99 19.81 -16.45
N MET A 36 12.68 20.04 -16.25
CA MET A 36 11.61 19.32 -16.97
C MET A 36 11.39 19.85 -18.40
N VAL A 37 11.88 21.05 -18.71
CA VAL A 37 11.64 21.70 -20.01
C VAL A 37 12.67 21.23 -21.03
N GLY A 38 12.29 20.27 -21.88
CA GLY A 38 13.11 19.84 -23.01
C GLY A 38 13.06 20.83 -24.19
N ASN A 39 11.86 21.34 -24.52
CA ASN A 39 11.66 22.29 -25.61
C ASN A 39 11.20 23.65 -25.07
N LYS A 40 12.07 24.67 -25.19
CA LYS A 40 11.78 26.04 -24.74
C LYS A 40 10.66 26.73 -25.53
N ALA A 41 10.32 26.25 -26.73
CA ALA A 41 9.19 26.78 -27.50
C ALA A 41 7.83 26.33 -26.93
N ARG A 42 7.79 25.30 -26.08
CA ARG A 42 6.57 24.73 -25.49
C ARG A 42 6.79 24.34 -24.02
N VAL A 43 7.11 25.34 -23.21
CA VAL A 43 7.48 25.18 -21.80
C VAL A 43 6.41 24.43 -21.00
N GLU A 44 5.16 24.86 -21.09
CA GLU A 44 4.05 24.30 -20.31
C GLU A 44 3.78 22.83 -20.68
N GLY A 45 3.80 22.52 -21.98
CA GLY A 45 3.60 21.16 -22.49
C GLY A 45 4.69 20.20 -22.01
N CYS A 46 5.96 20.61 -22.06
CA CYS A 46 7.06 19.78 -21.56
C CYS A 46 6.96 19.52 -20.06
N ILE A 47 6.54 20.52 -19.28
CA ILE A 47 6.33 20.35 -17.84
C ILE A 47 5.20 19.34 -17.59
N ALA A 48 4.05 19.50 -18.26
CA ALA A 48 2.92 18.59 -18.11
C ALA A 48 3.30 17.12 -18.45
N GLU A 49 3.99 16.91 -19.57
CA GLU A 49 4.47 15.59 -19.99
C GLU A 49 5.45 14.98 -18.98
N ALA A 50 6.41 15.77 -18.49
CA ALA A 50 7.37 15.32 -17.50
C ALA A 50 6.70 14.95 -16.16
N PHE A 51 5.66 15.68 -15.75
CA PHE A 51 4.87 15.35 -14.56
C PHE A 51 4.12 14.03 -14.74
N ILE A 52 3.45 13.82 -15.88
CA ILE A 52 2.75 12.56 -16.18
C ILE A 52 3.73 11.38 -16.11
N LEU A 53 4.91 11.51 -16.74
CA LEU A 53 5.91 10.44 -16.73
C LEU A 53 6.42 10.15 -15.31
N LYS A 54 6.61 11.21 -14.51
CA LYS A 54 7.00 11.09 -13.10
C LYS A 54 5.93 10.39 -12.27
N GLU A 55 4.66 10.72 -12.45
CA GLU A 55 3.54 10.07 -11.74
C GLU A 55 3.40 8.60 -12.11
N ILE A 56 3.51 8.27 -13.41
CA ILE A 56 3.50 6.88 -13.87
C ILE A 56 4.66 6.12 -13.24
N SER A 57 5.88 6.67 -13.27
CA SER A 57 7.05 6.04 -12.66
C SER A 57 6.89 5.85 -11.15
N TYR A 58 6.27 6.81 -10.46
CA TYR A 58 5.98 6.70 -9.03
C TYR A 58 4.97 5.57 -8.79
N PHE A 59 3.84 5.58 -9.50
CA PHE A 59 2.78 4.60 -9.35
C PHE A 59 3.28 3.18 -9.67
N THR A 60 4.01 3.00 -10.77
CA THR A 60 4.54 1.69 -11.13
C THR A 60 5.55 1.18 -10.12
N SER A 61 6.38 2.06 -9.57
CA SER A 61 7.32 1.68 -8.52
C SER A 61 6.62 1.27 -7.22
N VAL A 62 5.52 1.94 -6.84
CA VAL A 62 4.77 1.63 -5.62
C VAL A 62 4.01 0.30 -5.71
N TYR A 63 3.39 0.01 -6.84
CA TYR A 63 2.49 -1.15 -6.96
C TYR A 63 3.09 -2.37 -7.65
N PHE A 64 4.10 -2.19 -8.52
CA PHE A 64 4.63 -3.29 -9.34
C PHE A 64 6.11 -3.63 -9.06
N ALA A 65 6.84 -2.84 -8.26
CA ALA A 65 8.22 -3.18 -7.92
C ALA A 65 8.25 -4.03 -6.64
N GLU A 66 8.55 -5.33 -6.80
CA GLU A 66 8.78 -6.26 -5.67
C GLU A 66 10.11 -5.96 -4.96
N GLU A 67 11.14 -5.53 -5.71
CA GLU A 67 12.47 -5.21 -5.19
C GLU A 67 12.94 -3.86 -5.76
N HIS A 68 13.57 -3.02 -4.92
CA HIS A 68 14.14 -1.71 -5.30
C HIS A 68 13.17 -0.60 -5.69
N ASN A 69 12.11 -0.38 -4.90
CA ASN A 69 11.29 0.82 -5.04
C ASN A 69 12.06 2.07 -4.57
N VAL A 70 12.76 2.71 -5.52
CA VAL A 70 13.56 3.95 -5.29
C VAL A 70 12.69 5.13 -4.83
N ASN A 71 11.39 5.08 -5.10
CA ASN A 71 10.42 6.11 -4.75
C ASN A 71 9.46 5.68 -3.63
N ALA A 72 9.67 4.51 -3.00
CA ALA A 72 8.88 4.11 -1.86
C ALA A 72 9.04 5.19 -0.79
N PRO A 73 7.94 5.69 -0.18
CA PRO A 73 8.07 6.50 1.01
C PRO A 73 8.83 5.66 2.04
N THR A 74 10.10 6.01 2.31
CA THR A 74 10.84 5.44 3.42
C THR A 74 9.99 5.71 4.65
N MET A 75 9.56 4.66 5.35
CA MET A 75 8.69 4.81 6.52
C MET A 75 9.42 5.72 7.50
N ARG A 76 8.95 6.96 7.62
CA ARG A 76 9.41 7.86 8.67
C ARG A 76 8.67 7.37 9.91
N TYR A 77 9.43 6.98 10.93
CA TYR A 77 8.99 6.43 12.22
C TYR A 77 8.94 4.90 12.29
N ASN A 78 9.46 4.40 13.43
CA ASN A 78 9.32 3.02 13.88
C ASN A 78 7.82 2.77 14.07
N VAL A 79 7.18 2.18 13.06
CA VAL A 79 5.92 1.49 13.29
C VAL A 79 6.35 0.24 14.06
N ASP A 80 5.92 0.12 15.32
CA ASP A 80 6.06 -1.14 16.04
C ASP A 80 5.33 -2.19 15.20
N GLU A 81 6.09 -3.05 14.53
CA GLU A 81 5.56 -4.21 13.82
C GLU A 81 4.96 -5.11 14.89
N GLU A 82 3.64 -5.03 15.07
CA GLU A 82 2.96 -5.99 15.92
C GLU A 82 3.16 -7.38 15.30
N PRO A 83 3.71 -8.35 16.05
CA PRO A 83 3.92 -9.68 15.53
C PRO A 83 2.57 -10.27 15.11
N SER A 84 2.57 -10.96 13.98
CA SER A 84 1.40 -11.66 13.47
C SER A 84 0.81 -12.56 14.55
N ALA A 85 -0.50 -12.51 14.76
CA ALA A 85 -1.17 -13.35 15.76
C ALA A 85 -1.17 -14.86 15.41
N SER A 86 -0.77 -15.21 14.18
CA SER A 86 -0.86 -16.55 13.61
C SER A 86 0.36 -16.91 12.77
N ASP A 87 0.79 -18.16 12.83
CA ASP A 87 1.87 -18.71 12.00
C ASP A 87 1.43 -19.04 10.56
N LEU A 88 0.13 -18.95 10.29
CA LEU A 88 -0.45 -19.24 8.98
C LEU A 88 -0.26 -18.06 8.02
N PRO A 89 0.27 -18.29 6.80
CA PRO A 89 0.64 -17.23 5.87
C PRO A 89 -0.54 -16.33 5.46
N ILE A 90 -1.75 -16.89 5.34
CA ILE A 90 -2.96 -16.13 4.99
C ILE A 90 -3.35 -15.10 6.07
N PHE A 91 -2.97 -15.34 7.33
CA PHE A 91 -3.29 -14.48 8.48
C PHE A 91 -2.11 -13.60 8.91
N GLN A 92 -0.96 -13.71 8.24
CA GLN A 92 0.19 -12.82 8.45
C GLN A 92 0.04 -11.50 7.69
N ALA A 93 -0.82 -11.44 6.66
CA ALA A 93 -1.04 -10.24 5.89
C ALA A 93 -1.80 -9.18 6.70
N THR A 94 -1.10 -8.13 7.11
CA THR A 94 -1.72 -6.93 7.70
C THR A 94 -2.28 -6.06 6.58
N GLY A 95 -3.59 -6.17 6.31
CA GLY A 95 -4.28 -5.26 5.41
C GLY A 95 -4.49 -3.88 6.05
N ALA A 96 -4.40 -2.82 5.25
CA ALA A 96 -4.84 -1.48 5.66
C ALA A 96 -6.32 -1.29 5.29
N SER A 97 -7.14 -0.77 6.22
CA SER A 97 -8.51 -0.36 5.91
C SER A 97 -8.47 0.83 4.95
N ALA A 98 -9.08 0.68 3.77
CA ALA A 98 -9.20 1.76 2.80
C ALA A 98 -10.44 2.66 3.05
N SER A 99 -11.39 2.18 3.86
CA SER A 99 -12.69 2.82 4.06
C SER A 99 -13.24 2.63 5.47
N ALA A 100 -14.26 3.44 5.80
CA ALA A 100 -15.03 3.28 7.04
C ALA A 100 -15.68 1.89 7.09
N SER A 101 -15.52 1.22 8.23
CA SER A 101 -16.10 -0.11 8.44
C SER A 101 -17.61 -0.02 8.67
N SER A 102 -18.36 -0.93 8.05
CA SER A 102 -19.77 -1.18 8.38
C SER A 102 -19.86 -2.53 9.08
N PRO A 103 -20.43 -2.62 10.29
CA PRO A 103 -20.64 -3.91 10.94
C PRO A 103 -21.65 -4.73 10.15
N TYR A 104 -21.25 -5.92 9.70
CA TYR A 104 -22.13 -6.91 9.08
C TYR A 104 -22.16 -8.17 9.93
N TYR A 105 -23.36 -8.64 10.26
CA TYR A 105 -23.56 -9.88 10.99
C TYR A 105 -23.97 -10.97 10.02
N PHE A 106 -23.16 -12.01 9.90
CA PHE A 106 -23.45 -13.13 9.02
C PHE A 106 -24.69 -13.89 9.51
N LYS A 107 -25.53 -14.30 8.55
CA LYS A 107 -26.55 -15.33 8.80
C LYS A 107 -25.88 -16.70 8.91
N SER A 108 -26.48 -17.65 9.63
CA SER A 108 -25.89 -18.97 9.89
C SER A 108 -25.44 -19.72 8.62
N GLY A 109 -26.23 -19.66 7.54
CA GLY A 109 -25.86 -20.29 6.26
C GLY A 109 -24.73 -19.56 5.52
N GLU A 110 -24.73 -18.23 5.56
CA GLU A 110 -23.69 -17.39 4.93
C GLU A 110 -22.35 -17.61 5.64
N GLN A 111 -22.36 -17.66 6.96
CA GLN A 111 -21.18 -17.92 7.78
C GLN A 111 -20.53 -19.27 7.43
N LEU A 112 -21.35 -20.31 7.24
CA LEU A 112 -20.86 -21.64 6.89
C LEU A 112 -20.24 -21.64 5.48
N SER A 113 -20.86 -20.96 4.52
CA SER A 113 -20.31 -20.81 3.17
C SER A 113 -19.00 -20.00 3.15
N ALA A 114 -18.90 -18.95 3.97
CA ALA A 114 -17.69 -18.14 4.09
C ALA A 114 -16.53 -18.94 4.69
N TYR A 115 -16.80 -19.73 5.73
CA TYR A 115 -15.80 -20.61 6.32
C TYR A 115 -15.37 -21.71 5.37
N LEU A 116 -16.31 -22.36 4.67
CA LEU A 116 -15.98 -23.36 3.67
C LEU A 116 -15.09 -22.77 2.58
N TYR A 117 -15.42 -21.58 2.08
CA TYR A 117 -14.61 -20.87 1.11
C TYR A 117 -13.22 -20.57 1.66
N MET A 118 -13.12 -20.04 2.88
CA MET A 118 -11.83 -19.74 3.52
C MET A 118 -10.97 -21.00 3.62
N TYR A 119 -11.49 -22.08 4.20
CA TYR A 119 -10.75 -23.33 4.38
C TYR A 119 -10.40 -24.02 3.07
N ALA A 120 -11.28 -23.98 2.06
CA ALA A 120 -11.01 -24.57 0.75
C ALA A 120 -9.87 -23.87 -0.02
N ASN A 121 -9.56 -22.62 0.32
CA ASN A 121 -8.45 -21.86 -0.27
C ASN A 121 -7.16 -21.92 0.55
N MET A 122 -7.20 -22.52 1.76
CA MET A 122 -6.03 -22.71 2.60
C MET A 122 -5.36 -24.06 2.29
N LYS A 123 -4.10 -24.03 1.85
CA LYS A 123 -3.32 -25.24 1.51
C LYS A 123 -3.13 -26.16 2.74
N GLU A 124 -3.06 -25.56 3.92
CA GLU A 124 -2.91 -26.27 5.19
C GLU A 124 -4.13 -27.14 5.51
N MET A 125 -5.28 -26.86 4.87
CA MET A 125 -6.53 -27.58 5.11
C MET A 125 -6.78 -28.75 4.15
N ASP A 126 -6.00 -28.84 3.07
CA ASP A 126 -6.02 -29.97 2.12
C ASP A 126 -5.96 -31.36 2.79
N PRO A 127 -5.07 -31.65 3.76
CA PRO A 127 -5.01 -32.99 4.38
C PRO A 127 -6.31 -33.39 5.09
N TYR A 128 -7.03 -32.43 5.67
CA TYR A 128 -8.31 -32.69 6.32
C TYR A 128 -9.41 -32.99 5.30
N PHE A 129 -9.40 -32.29 4.16
CA PHE A 129 -10.33 -32.61 3.07
C PHE A 129 -10.05 -33.99 2.47
N GLU A 130 -8.78 -34.37 2.31
CA GLU A 130 -8.41 -35.71 1.85
C GLU A 130 -8.86 -36.80 2.83
N GLU A 131 -8.69 -36.57 4.14
CA GLU A 131 -9.16 -37.50 5.16
C GLU A 131 -10.69 -37.63 5.17
N PHE A 132 -11.41 -36.51 5.09
CA PHE A 132 -12.87 -36.50 4.99
C PHE A 132 -13.36 -37.25 3.74
N GLN A 133 -12.70 -37.02 2.59
CA GLN A 133 -12.99 -37.74 1.36
C GLN A 133 -12.75 -39.24 1.53
N ARG A 134 -11.63 -39.64 2.13
CA ARG A 134 -11.32 -41.06 2.39
C ARG A 134 -12.37 -41.75 3.26
N GLN A 135 -12.90 -41.06 4.26
CA GLN A 135 -13.90 -41.62 5.17
C GLN A 135 -15.30 -41.72 4.53
N ASN A 136 -15.70 -40.73 3.74
CA ASN A 136 -17.04 -40.66 3.16
C ASN A 136 -17.17 -41.25 1.75
N TRP A 137 -16.04 -41.49 1.07
CA TRP A 137 -16.03 -42.07 -0.26
C TRP A 137 -16.16 -43.59 -0.22
N THR A 138 -17.32 -44.08 -0.63
CA THR A 138 -17.67 -45.51 -0.57
C THR A 138 -17.27 -46.30 -1.81
N SER A 139 -16.86 -45.62 -2.89
CA SER A 139 -16.52 -46.25 -4.17
C SER A 139 -15.03 -46.60 -4.28
N LYS A 140 -14.70 -47.69 -4.98
CA LYS A 140 -13.29 -48.08 -5.21
C LYS A 140 -12.57 -47.22 -6.26
N LYS A 141 -13.30 -46.44 -7.06
CA LYS A 141 -12.72 -45.56 -8.10
C LYS A 141 -12.33 -44.22 -7.50
N GLN A 142 -11.24 -43.62 -7.99
CA GLN A 142 -10.91 -42.24 -7.59
C GLN A 142 -12.05 -41.28 -8.02
N PRO A 143 -12.48 -40.38 -7.12
CA PRO A 143 -13.54 -39.42 -7.42
C PRO A 143 -13.11 -38.37 -8.46
N THR A 144 -14.02 -38.03 -9.37
CA THR A 144 -13.81 -36.94 -10.33
C THR A 144 -13.91 -35.58 -9.62
N SER A 145 -13.24 -34.54 -10.12
CA SER A 145 -13.32 -33.16 -9.59
C SER A 145 -14.76 -32.67 -9.35
N LYS A 146 -15.69 -32.93 -10.28
CA LYS A 146 -17.13 -32.58 -10.11
C LYS A 146 -17.83 -33.33 -8.96
N GLN A 147 -17.37 -34.54 -8.63
CA GLN A 147 -17.92 -35.33 -7.53
C GLN A 147 -17.35 -34.88 -6.19
N LEU A 148 -16.08 -34.48 -6.17
CA LEU A 148 -15.45 -33.86 -5.01
C LEU A 148 -16.10 -32.52 -4.65
N ASP A 149 -16.40 -31.71 -5.66
CA ASP A 149 -17.06 -30.41 -5.48
C ASP A 149 -18.50 -30.55 -4.94
N LYS A 150 -19.15 -31.69 -5.21
CA LYS A 150 -20.48 -31.99 -4.64
C LYS A 150 -20.43 -32.46 -3.18
N MET A 151 -19.26 -32.91 -2.72
CA MET A 151 -19.05 -33.31 -1.31
C MET A 151 -18.55 -32.16 -0.44
N ARG A 152 -18.10 -31.06 -1.06
CA ARG A 152 -17.70 -29.81 -0.42
C ARG A 152 -18.93 -28.91 -0.30
#